data_AF-A0A3D9SLT8-F1
#
_entry.id   AF-A0A3D9SLT8-F1
#
_cell.length_a   1.000
_cell.length_b   1.000
_cell.length_c   1.000
_cell.angle_alpha   90.00
_cell.angle_beta   90.00
_cell.angle_gamma   90.00
#
_symmetry.space_group_name_H-M   'P 1'
#
loop_
_entity.id
_entity.type
_entity.pdbx_description
1 polymer ?
#
loop_
_entity_poly.entity_id
_entity_poly.type
_entity_poly.pdbx_seq_one_letter_code
_entity_poly.pdbx_strand_id
1 'polypeptide(L)'
;MRMLSTVQRRAIVHHLIRSGILAGFGLYIIFLVRTHTLVLYVEPNLAVYVKLSAIGLFATAIYQLHSALQEWHGVTAAACDCNHEPSSSLLANIGIYSLFLLPLALGFLF
;
A
#
# COMPACT_ATOMS: atom_id res chain seq x y z
N MET A 1 -6.28 -1.80 28.51
CA MET A 1 -5.87 -0.84 27.47
C MET A 1 -4.34 -0.88 27.40
N ARG A 2 -3.74 -1.56 26.42
CA ARG A 2 -2.26 -1.65 26.32
C ARG A 2 -1.71 -0.30 25.84
N MET A 3 -0.76 0.27 26.57
CA MET A 3 -0.03 1.47 26.15
C MET A 3 0.86 1.11 24.95
N LEU A 4 0.40 1.42 23.74
CA LEU A 4 1.23 1.34 22.53
C LEU A 4 2.34 2.40 22.60
N SER A 5 3.59 1.99 22.47
CA SER A 5 4.75 2.89 22.39
C SER A 5 4.67 3.76 21.13
N THR A 6 5.33 4.93 21.15
CA THR A 6 5.34 5.88 20.01
C THR A 6 5.95 5.28 18.75
N VAL A 7 6.96 4.40 18.90
CA VAL A 7 7.61 3.69 17.80
C VAL A 7 6.64 2.69 17.16
N GLN A 8 5.96 1.89 17.99
CA GLN A 8 5.00 0.89 17.53
C GLN A 8 3.80 1.52 16.83
N ARG A 9 3.33 2.68 17.30
CA ARG A 9 2.29 3.47 16.60
C ARG A 9 2.73 3.93 15.22
N ARG A 10 4.00 4.36 15.06
CA ARG A 10 4.52 4.80 13.76
C ARG A 10 4.63 3.64 12.77
N ALA A 11 5.11 2.49 13.21
CA ALA A 11 5.19 1.28 12.38
C ALA A 11 3.79 0.83 11.88
N ILE A 12 2.82 0.75 12.80
CA ILE A 12 1.42 0.43 12.47
C ILE A 12 0.87 1.42 11.44
N VAL A 13 1.01 2.73 11.68
CA VAL A 13 0.51 3.76 10.76
C VAL A 13 1.18 3.64 9.38
N HIS A 14 2.48 3.38 9.33
CA HIS A 14 3.22 3.20 8.08
C HIS A 14 2.67 2.02 7.27
N HIS A 15 2.48 0.87 7.91
CA HIS A 15 1.92 -0.33 7.28
C HIS A 15 0.46 -0.13 6.83
N LEU A 16 -0.35 0.58 7.61
CA LEU A 16 -1.74 0.89 7.25
C LEU A 16 -1.84 1.83 6.04
N ILE A 17 -1.05 2.92 6.02
CA ILE A 17 -1.02 3.85 4.88
C ILE A 17 -0.60 3.11 3.61
N ARG A 18 0.49 2.34 3.69
CA ARG A 18 1.01 1.61 2.52
C ARG A 18 0.03 0.53 2.06
N SER A 19 -0.58 -0.21 2.98
CA SER A 19 -1.66 -1.16 2.66
C SER A 19 -2.83 -0.49 1.95
N GLY A 20 -3.29 0.67 2.45
CA GLY A 20 -4.38 1.43 1.84
C GLY A 20 -4.05 1.92 0.43
N ILE A 21 -2.84 2.43 0.20
CA ILE A 21 -2.39 2.88 -1.13
C ILE A 21 -2.37 1.70 -2.11
N LEU A 22 -1.78 0.56 -1.72
CA LEU A 22 -1.71 -0.62 -2.60
C LEU A 22 -3.10 -1.19 -2.91
N ALA A 23 -3.97 -1.28 -1.90
CA ALA A 23 -5.36 -1.69 -2.10
C ALA A 23 -6.09 -0.72 -3.04
N GLY A 24 -5.86 0.59 -2.89
CA GLY A 24 -6.39 1.62 -3.76
C GLY A 24 -6.00 1.40 -5.22
N PHE A 25 -4.73 1.17 -5.52
CA PHE A 25 -4.29 0.84 -6.88
C PHE A 25 -4.90 -0.45 -7.40
N GLY A 26 -4.96 -1.50 -6.59
CA GLY A 26 -5.61 -2.76 -6.96
C GLY A 26 -7.09 -2.56 -7.31
N LEU A 27 -7.82 -1.79 -6.51
CA LEU A 27 -9.22 -1.44 -6.76
C LEU A 27 -9.39 -0.59 -8.01
N TYR A 28 -8.48 0.35 -8.26
CA TYR A 28 -8.51 1.19 -9.46
C TYR A 28 -8.32 0.35 -10.73
N ILE A 29 -7.40 -0.62 -10.72
CA ILE A 29 -7.23 -1.56 -11.83
C ILE A 29 -8.51 -2.38 -12.04
N ILE A 30 -9.12 -2.90 -10.96
CA ILE A 30 -10.40 -3.62 -11.06
C ILE A 30 -11.47 -2.73 -11.67
N PHE A 31 -11.58 -1.47 -11.23
CA PHE A 31 -12.51 -0.50 -11.79
C PHE A 31 -12.33 -0.34 -13.30
N LEU A 32 -11.11 -0.05 -13.77
CA LEU A 32 -10.77 0.09 -15.19
C LEU A 32 -11.07 -1.17 -16.02
N VAL A 33 -10.89 -2.36 -15.42
CA VAL A 33 -11.21 -3.63 -16.07
C VAL A 33 -12.72 -3.81 -16.20
N ARG A 34 -13.50 -3.45 -15.18
CA ARG A 34 -14.96 -3.59 -15.15
C ARG A 34 -15.66 -2.61 -16.08
N THR A 35 -15.10 -1.41 -16.25
CA THR A 35 -15.60 -0.39 -17.19
C THR A 35 -15.11 -0.61 -18.62
N HIS A 36 -14.27 -1.63 -18.87
CA HIS A 36 -13.60 -1.86 -20.15
C HIS A 36 -12.74 -0.69 -20.65
N THR A 37 -12.42 0.28 -19.79
CA THR A 37 -11.61 1.46 -20.13
C THR A 37 -10.11 1.20 -20.01
N LEU A 38 -9.69 0.07 -19.44
CA LEU A 38 -8.26 -0.27 -19.31
C LEU A 38 -7.48 -0.17 -20.64
N VAL A 39 -8.09 -0.57 -21.75
CA VAL A 39 -7.47 -0.56 -23.09
C VAL A 39 -7.22 0.88 -23.61
N LEU A 40 -7.92 1.88 -23.06
CA LEU A 40 -7.69 3.30 -23.40
C LEU A 40 -6.40 3.83 -22.76
N TYR A 41 -5.95 3.22 -21.66
CA TYR A 41 -4.79 3.66 -20.89
C TYR A 41 -3.55 2.78 -21.09
N VAL A 42 -3.76 1.51 -21.42
CA VAL A 42 -2.70 0.50 -21.49
C VAL A 42 -2.80 -0.23 -22.81
N GLU A 43 -1.66 -0.43 -23.47
CA GLU A 43 -1.56 -1.24 -24.67
C GLU A 43 -2.17 -2.65 -24.44
N PRO A 44 -2.97 -3.19 -25.37
CA PRO A 44 -3.63 -4.49 -25.21
C PRO A 44 -2.72 -5.65 -24.74
N ASN A 45 -1.47 -5.71 -25.23
CA ASN A 45 -0.51 -6.73 -24.83
C ASN A 45 -0.06 -6.59 -23.36
N LEU A 46 -0.03 -5.36 -22.84
CA LEU A 46 0.32 -5.06 -21.45
C LEU A 46 -0.86 -5.17 -20.49
N ALA A 47 -2.09 -5.11 -21.00
CA ALA A 47 -3.32 -5.16 -20.20
C ALA A 47 -3.41 -6.44 -19.35
N VAL A 48 -2.89 -7.57 -19.84
CA VAL A 48 -2.85 -8.82 -19.06
C VAL A 48 -1.93 -8.70 -17.85
N TYR A 49 -0.72 -8.14 -18.04
CA TYR A 49 0.23 -7.94 -16.95
C TYR A 49 -0.28 -6.94 -15.90
N VAL A 50 -0.99 -5.89 -16.32
CA VAL A 50 -1.62 -4.94 -15.40
C VAL A 50 -2.74 -5.60 -14.59
N LYS A 51 -3.53 -6.50 -15.19
CA LYS A 51 -4.52 -7.28 -14.44
C LYS A 51 -3.86 -8.20 -13.40
N LEU A 52 -2.75 -8.84 -13.77
CA LEU A 52 -2.00 -9.70 -12.85
C LEU A 52 -1.33 -8.92 -11.72
N SER A 53 -0.87 -7.69 -11.98
CA SER A 53 -0.25 -6.86 -10.95
C SER A 53 -1.23 -6.50 -9.84
N ALA A 54 -2.53 -6.35 -10.14
CA ALA A 54 -3.58 -6.16 -9.13
C ALA A 54 -3.59 -7.28 -8.08
N ILE A 55 -3.35 -8.54 -8.49
CA ILE A 55 -3.27 -9.67 -7.56
C ILE A 55 -2.08 -9.47 -6.60
N GLY A 56 -0.92 -9.10 -7.13
CA GLY A 56 0.28 -8.83 -6.32
C GLY A 56 0.09 -7.64 -5.37
N LEU A 57 -0.58 -6.58 -5.82
CA LEU A 57 -0.92 -5.41 -5.02
C LEU A 57 -1.84 -5.78 -3.85
N PHE A 58 -2.88 -6.59 -4.08
CA PHE A 58 -3.75 -7.05 -3.00
C PHE A 58 -3.03 -8.00 -2.05
N ALA A 59 -2.23 -8.94 -2.56
CA ALA A 59 -1.49 -9.87 -1.71
C ALA A 59 -0.56 -9.13 -0.74
N THR A 60 0.18 -8.14 -1.26
CA THR A 60 1.08 -7.31 -0.45
C THR A 60 0.34 -6.31 0.45
N ALA A 61 -0.84 -5.81 0.05
CA ALA A 61 -1.69 -4.98 0.91
C ALA A 61 -2.24 -5.78 2.10
N ILE A 62 -2.71 -7.01 1.86
CA ILE A 62 -3.19 -7.94 2.90
C ILE A 62 -2.04 -8.29 3.85
N TYR A 63 -0.86 -8.62 3.33
CA TYR A 63 0.31 -8.91 4.17
C TYR A 63 0.65 -7.75 5.12
N GLN A 64 0.68 -6.52 4.61
CA GLN A 64 0.95 -5.33 5.42
C GLN A 64 -0.17 -5.00 6.41
N LEU A 65 -1.42 -5.31 6.06
CA LEU A 65 -2.53 -5.18 7.00
C LEU A 65 -2.39 -6.19 8.14
N HIS A 66 -2.04 -7.44 7.83
CA HIS A 66 -1.79 -8.46 8.84
C HIS A 66 -0.60 -8.10 9.75
N SER A 67 0.48 -7.53 9.22
CA SER A 67 1.61 -7.10 10.05
C SER A 67 1.22 -5.97 11.01
N ALA A 68 0.45 -4.98 10.54
CA ALA A 68 -0.09 -3.91 11.39
C ALA A 68 -1.01 -4.46 12.50
N LEU A 69 -1.84 -5.46 12.20
CA LEU A 69 -2.71 -6.10 13.20
C LEU A 69 -1.92 -6.92 14.23
N GLN A 70 -0.87 -7.63 13.82
CA GLN A 70 0.01 -8.38 14.74
C GLN A 70 0.75 -7.43 15.69
N GLU A 71 1.31 -6.33 15.16
CA GLU A 71 1.94 -5.29 15.98
C GLU A 71 0.96 -4.66 16.96
N TRP A 72 -0.30 -4.45 16.56
CA TRP A 72 -1.34 -3.94 17.46
C TRP A 72 -1.67 -4.92 18.59
N HIS A 73 -1.69 -6.22 18.31
CA HIS A 73 -1.86 -7.27 19.32
C HIS A 73 -0.62 -7.49 20.20
N GLY A 74 0.47 -6.75 19.96
CA GLY A 74 1.73 -6.88 20.71
C GLY A 74 2.52 -8.14 20.37
N VAL A 75 2.20 -8.77 19.23
CA VAL A 75 2.99 -9.86 18.67
C VAL A 75 4.01 -9.21 17.76
N THR A 76 5.16 -8.85 18.32
CA THR A 76 6.34 -8.49 17.52
C THR A 76 6.84 -9.76 16.85
N ALA A 77 6.74 -9.82 15.52
CA ALA A 77 7.45 -10.83 14.74
C ALA A 77 8.93 -10.80 15.16
N ALA A 78 9.56 -11.98 15.27
CA ALA A 78 10.98 -12.07 15.57
C ALA A 78 11.72 -11.11 14.64
N ALA A 79 12.33 -10.08 15.20
CA ALA A 79 13.09 -9.11 14.45
C ALA A 79 14.25 -9.85 13.79
N CYS A 80 14.07 -10.27 12.54
CA CYS A 80 15.21 -10.54 11.69
C CYS A 80 16.04 -9.26 11.74
N ASP A 81 17.33 -9.40 12.03
CA ASP A 81 18.34 -8.33 12.19
C ASP A 81 18.61 -7.56 10.87
N CYS A 82 17.57 -7.38 10.07
CA CYS A 82 17.54 -6.59 8.86
C CYS A 82 17.04 -5.20 9.24
N ASN A 83 17.98 -4.38 9.73
CA ASN A 83 17.80 -2.98 10.08
C ASN A 83 17.32 -2.15 8.87
N HIS A 84 16.01 -2.17 8.59
CA HIS A 84 15.34 -1.29 7.62
C HIS A 84 14.32 -0.42 8.37
N GLU A 85 14.84 0.42 9.25
CA GLU A 85 14.03 1.43 9.91
C GLU A 85 13.63 2.50 8.88
N PRO A 86 12.34 2.85 8.77
CA PRO A 86 11.91 3.86 7.83
C PRO A 86 12.58 5.21 8.14
N SER A 87 12.90 5.97 7.09
CA SER A 87 13.52 7.29 7.24
C SER A 87 12.72 8.14 8.22
N SER A 88 13.41 8.66 9.24
CA SER A 88 12.82 9.52 10.26
C SER A 88 12.38 10.90 9.72
N SER A 89 12.78 11.24 8.48
CA SER A 89 12.43 12.50 7.83
C SER A 89 10.97 12.52 7.40
N LEU A 90 10.16 13.35 8.07
CA LEU A 90 8.77 13.58 7.70
C LEU A 90 8.62 14.10 6.26
N LEU A 91 9.53 14.97 5.81
CA LEU A 91 9.47 15.53 4.45
C LEU A 91 9.69 14.45 3.38
N ALA A 92 10.63 13.52 3.62
CA ALA A 92 10.87 12.40 2.72
C ALA A 92 9.65 11.47 2.64
N ASN A 93 9.02 11.18 3.79
CA ASN A 93 7.82 10.35 3.84
C ASN A 93 6.65 11.02 3.11
N ILE A 94 6.41 12.33 3.32
CA ILE A 94 5.38 13.08 2.60
C ILE A 94 5.64 13.03 1.09
N GLY A 95 6.87 13.29 0.65
CA GLY A 95 7.25 13.23 -0.76
C GLY A 95 6.94 11.88 -1.38
N ILE A 96 7.38 10.79 -0.75
CA ILE A 96 7.16 9.43 -1.27
C ILE A 96 5.67 9.08 -1.31
N TYR A 97 4.91 9.31 -0.24
CA TYR A 97 3.49 8.95 -0.22
C TYR A 97 2.68 9.79 -1.20
N SER A 98 3.00 11.08 -1.34
CA SER A 98 2.32 11.95 -2.30
C SER A 98 2.51 11.47 -3.74
N LEU A 99 3.69 10.92 -4.07
CA LEU A 99 3.99 10.38 -5.41
C LEU A 99 3.05 9.23 -5.80
N PHE A 100 2.55 8.48 -4.82
CA PHE A 100 1.60 7.39 -5.04
C PHE A 100 0.14 7.82 -4.87
N LEU A 101 -0.16 8.68 -3.90
CA LEU A 101 -1.50 9.17 -3.64
C LEU A 101 -2.02 10.08 -4.75
N LEU A 102 -1.15 10.91 -5.34
CA LEU A 102 -1.52 11.84 -6.40
C LEU A 102 -2.06 11.13 -7.64
N PRO A 103 -1.35 10.18 -8.29
CA PRO A 103 -1.88 9.49 -9.47
C PRO A 103 -3.14 8.68 -9.15
N LEU A 104 -3.24 8.13 -7.93
CA LEU A 104 -4.42 7.41 -7.49
C LEU A 104 -5.64 8.33 -7.35
N ALA A 105 -5.45 9.50 -6.73
CA ALA A 105 -6.50 10.51 -6.58
C ALA A 105 -6.94 11.05 -7.94
N LEU A 106 -5.99 11.36 -8.83
CA LEU A 106 -6.31 11.82 -10.18
C LEU A 106 -7.11 10.77 -10.96
N GLY A 107 -6.71 9.50 -10.91
CA GLY A 107 -7.41 8.43 -11.65
C GLY A 107 -8.85 8.18 -11.18
N PHE A 108 -9.17 8.44 -9.90
CA PHE A 108 -10.55 8.29 -9.40
C PHE A 108 -11.40 9.55 -9.57
N LEU A 109 -10.79 10.74 -9.61
CA LEU A 109 -11.51 12.03 -9.66
C LEU A 109 -11.78 12.52 -11.09
N PHE A 110 -10.98 12.08 -12.07
CA PHE A 110 -11.07 12.49 -13.48
C PHE A 110 -11.29 11.27 -14.37
#